data_AF-A0A173V710-F1
#
_entry.id   AF-A0A173V710-F1
#
_cell.length_a   1.000
_cell.length_b   1.000
_cell.length_c   1.000
_cell.angle_alpha   90.00
_cell.angle_beta   90.00
_cell.angle_gamma   90.00
#
_symmetry.space_group_name_H-M   'P 1'
#
loop_
_entity.id
_entity.type
_entity.pdbx_description
1 polymer ?
#
loop_
_entity_poly.entity_id
_entity_poly.type
_entity_poly.pdbx_seq_one_letter_code
_entity_poly.pdbx_strand_id
1 'polypeptide(L)'
;MNCTGIKEVVRQAEVIRMGRKIAIGIQQFDTLRENNYFYIDKTDFIREWWESGDAVTLITRPRRFGKTLNMSMLEQFFSVKYADYKHLFQELDIWKEEKYRTLQGTYPVISLSFANVKEKDYKMARKKIC
;
A
#
# COMPACT_ATOMS: atom_id res chain seq x y z
N MET A 1 24.92 32.70 9.76
CA MET A 1 23.85 31.68 9.68
C MET A 1 22.96 31.86 10.91
N ASN A 2 21.71 32.25 10.72
CA ASN A 2 20.81 32.58 11.84
C ASN A 2 20.46 31.30 12.60
N CYS A 3 20.40 31.36 13.94
CA CYS A 3 20.04 30.25 14.84
C CYS A 3 18.70 29.56 14.48
N THR A 4 17.85 30.20 13.69
CA THR A 4 16.58 29.66 13.17
C THR A 4 16.81 28.51 12.18
N GLY A 5 17.81 28.59 11.29
CA GLY A 5 18.09 27.55 10.30
C GLY A 5 18.67 26.28 10.91
N ILE A 6 19.42 26.39 12.01
CA ILE A 6 19.92 25.24 12.76
C ILE A 6 18.78 24.52 13.46
N LYS A 7 17.78 25.24 14.01
CA LYS A 7 16.61 24.62 14.64
C LYS A 7 15.74 23.83 13.66
N GLU A 8 15.62 24.29 12.42
CA GLU A 8 14.84 23.61 11.39
C GLU A 8 15.53 22.34 10.88
N VAL A 9 16.85 22.41 10.67
CA VAL A 9 17.68 21.24 10.32
C VAL A 9 17.74 20.24 11.49
N VAL A 10 17.83 20.71 12.73
CA VAL A 10 17.80 19.85 13.93
C VAL A 10 16.43 19.21 14.11
N ARG A 11 15.33 19.93 13.84
CA ARG A 11 13.98 19.35 13.86
C ARG A 11 13.79 18.29 12.77
N GLN A 12 14.30 18.51 11.55
CA GLN A 12 14.31 17.48 10.50
C GLN A 12 15.18 16.28 10.92
N ALA A 13 16.34 16.51 11.53
CA ALA A 13 17.24 15.46 12.03
C ALA A 13 16.69 14.68 13.25
N GLU A 14 15.91 15.31 14.11
CA GLU A 14 15.22 14.66 15.25
C GLU A 14 14.07 13.77 14.80
N VAL A 15 13.31 14.18 13.77
CA VAL A 15 12.30 13.32 13.13
C VAL A 15 12.96 12.10 12.48
N ILE A 16 14.16 12.24 11.94
CA ILE A 16 14.96 11.13 11.38
C ILE A 16 15.46 10.16 12.48
N ARG A 17 15.50 10.57 13.76
CA ARG A 17 16.05 9.78 14.89
C ARG A 17 15.03 9.16 15.85
N MET A 18 13.73 9.31 15.62
CA MET A 18 12.73 8.43 16.23
C MET A 18 12.37 7.33 15.23
N GLY A 19 12.95 6.13 15.42
CA GLY A 19 12.61 4.98 14.60
C GLY A 19 11.09 4.84 14.47
N ARG A 20 10.57 4.84 13.24
CA ARG A 20 9.13 4.76 12.98
C ARG A 20 8.57 3.55 13.73
N LYS A 21 7.39 3.72 14.34
CA LYS A 21 6.75 2.64 15.10
C LYS A 21 6.47 1.45 14.17
N ILE A 22 6.90 0.26 14.57
CA ILE A 22 6.57 -0.98 13.87
C ILE A 22 5.14 -1.37 14.26
N ALA A 23 4.21 -1.17 13.34
CA ALA A 23 2.82 -1.57 13.54
C ALA A 23 2.61 -3.02 13.07
N ILE A 24 2.20 -3.90 13.98
CA ILE A 24 1.98 -5.33 13.69
C ILE A 24 0.51 -5.54 13.34
N GLY A 25 0.25 -6.23 12.23
CA GLY A 25 -1.10 -6.65 11.86
C GLY A 25 -1.91 -5.62 11.06
N ILE A 26 -1.33 -4.46 10.73
CA ILE A 26 -1.93 -3.51 9.79
C ILE A 26 -1.94 -4.15 8.40
N GLN A 27 -3.13 -4.17 7.78
CA GLN A 27 -3.35 -4.76 6.46
C GLN A 27 -3.75 -3.73 5.40
N GLN A 28 -3.98 -2.47 5.81
CA GLN A 28 -4.38 -1.39 4.93
C GLN A 28 -3.21 -0.45 4.67
N PHE A 29 -2.97 -0.15 3.39
CA PHE A 29 -1.79 0.59 2.95
C PHE A 29 -1.86 2.07 3.34
N ASP A 30 -2.95 2.77 3.03
CA ASP A 30 -3.31 4.10 3.53
C ASP A 30 -3.06 4.27 5.02
N THR A 31 -3.60 3.39 5.86
CA THR A 31 -3.45 3.44 7.32
C THR A 31 -1.98 3.44 7.72
N LEU A 32 -1.17 2.59 7.07
CA LEU A 32 0.25 2.52 7.36
C LEU A 32 1.00 3.80 6.94
N ARG A 33 0.61 4.41 5.81
CA ARG A 33 1.24 5.61 5.26
C ARG A 33 0.84 6.87 6.04
N GLU A 34 -0.45 7.06 6.28
CA GLU A 34 -1.01 8.21 7.00
C GLU A 34 -0.52 8.28 8.45
N ASN A 35 -0.39 7.14 9.12
CA ASN A 35 0.13 7.07 10.48
C ASN A 35 1.67 7.07 10.57
N ASN A 36 2.36 7.21 9.42
CA ASN A 36 3.82 7.22 9.31
C ASN A 36 4.49 6.04 10.06
N TYR A 37 3.91 4.85 9.93
CA TYR A 37 4.48 3.64 10.52
C TYR A 37 5.69 3.14 9.73
N PHE A 38 6.49 2.28 10.37
CA PHE A 38 7.59 1.62 9.69
C PHE A 38 7.05 0.76 8.54
N TYR A 39 7.60 0.97 7.36
CA TYR A 39 7.21 0.29 6.14
C TYR A 39 8.43 0.07 5.27
N ILE A 40 8.56 -1.16 4.78
CA ILE A 40 9.53 -1.51 3.75
C ILE A 40 8.84 -1.25 2.43
N ASP A 41 9.37 -0.32 1.65
CA ASP A 41 8.84 -0.01 0.33
C ASP A 41 8.86 -1.26 -0.57
N LYS A 42 7.68 -1.61 -1.08
CA LYS A 42 7.49 -2.69 -2.06
C LYS A 42 6.72 -2.18 -3.29
N THR A 43 6.63 -0.87 -3.47
CA THR A 43 5.85 -0.28 -4.56
C THR A 43 6.45 -0.54 -5.93
N ASP A 44 7.75 -0.86 -5.99
CA ASP A 44 8.40 -1.30 -7.23
C ASP A 44 7.77 -2.57 -7.83
N PHE A 45 7.12 -3.40 -7.00
CA PHE A 45 6.31 -4.53 -7.46
C PHE A 45 5.18 -4.11 -8.40
N ILE A 46 4.63 -2.90 -8.25
CA ILE A 46 3.58 -2.38 -9.14
C ILE A 46 4.11 -2.27 -10.56
N ARG A 47 5.34 -1.78 -10.71
CA ARG A 47 6.03 -1.68 -11.99
C ARG A 47 6.28 -3.06 -12.57
N GLU A 48 6.89 -3.96 -11.80
CA GLU A 48 7.17 -5.33 -12.24
C GLU A 48 5.91 -6.03 -12.73
N TRP A 49 4.81 -5.88 -11.97
CA TRP A 49 3.52 -6.46 -12.31
C TRP A 49 2.88 -5.81 -13.55
N TRP A 50 2.94 -4.49 -13.66
CA TRP A 50 2.38 -3.76 -14.81
C TRP A 50 3.11 -4.11 -16.11
N GLU A 51 4.41 -4.38 -16.04
CA GLU A 51 5.27 -4.69 -17.19
C GLU A 51 5.39 -6.20 -17.48
N SER A 52 4.91 -7.09 -16.58
CA SER A 52 5.13 -8.54 -16.73
C SER A 52 4.37 -9.18 -17.90
N GLY A 53 3.29 -8.55 -18.36
CA GLY A 53 2.42 -9.11 -19.40
C GLY A 53 1.64 -10.36 -18.97
N ASP A 54 1.58 -10.63 -17.66
CA ASP A 54 0.86 -11.79 -17.11
C ASP A 54 -0.65 -11.64 -17.33
N ALA A 55 -1.29 -12.69 -17.86
CA ALA A 55 -2.76 -12.75 -17.89
C ALA A 55 -3.36 -12.91 -16.48
N VAL A 56 -2.66 -13.64 -15.60
CA VAL A 56 -3.07 -13.90 -14.20
C VAL A 56 -1.84 -13.98 -13.31
N THR A 57 -1.82 -13.19 -12.24
CA THR A 57 -0.73 -13.21 -11.24
C THR A 57 -1.17 -13.90 -9.96
N LEU A 58 -0.44 -14.93 -9.54
CA LEU A 58 -0.72 -15.71 -8.32
C LEU A 58 0.33 -15.45 -7.24
N ILE A 59 -0.08 -14.81 -6.13
CA ILE A 59 0.82 -14.44 -5.04
C ILE A 59 0.77 -15.49 -3.91
N THR A 60 1.48 -16.62 -4.06
CA THR A 60 1.58 -17.69 -3.03
C THR A 60 2.86 -17.61 -2.21
N ARG A 61 2.85 -17.96 -0.90
CA ARG A 61 4.02 -18.08 0.04
C ARG A 61 5.05 -16.91 0.03
N PRO A 62 5.95 -16.78 1.03
CA PRO A 62 5.89 -17.31 2.39
C PRO A 62 4.83 -16.59 3.26
N ARG A 63 4.59 -17.13 4.46
CA ARG A 63 3.64 -16.58 5.45
C ARG A 63 4.16 -15.24 5.99
N ARG A 64 3.27 -14.29 6.30
CA ARG A 64 3.60 -12.94 6.82
C ARG A 64 4.44 -12.06 5.88
N PHE A 65 4.47 -12.36 4.59
CA PHE A 65 5.20 -11.54 3.61
C PHE A 65 4.50 -10.21 3.25
N GLY A 66 3.34 -9.92 3.85
CA GLY A 66 2.58 -8.71 3.57
C GLY A 66 1.69 -8.78 2.33
N LYS A 67 1.28 -9.98 1.89
CA LYS A 67 0.45 -10.16 0.69
C LYS A 67 -0.85 -9.36 0.76
N THR A 68 -1.57 -9.42 1.88
CA THR A 68 -2.80 -8.62 2.08
C THR A 68 -2.54 -7.12 1.99
N LEU A 69 -1.46 -6.65 2.62
CA LEU A 69 -1.04 -5.25 2.56
C LEU A 69 -0.70 -4.84 1.12
N ASN A 70 -0.02 -5.71 0.36
CA ASN A 70 0.28 -5.46 -1.05
C ASN A 70 -0.97 -5.46 -1.93
N MET A 71 -1.96 -6.31 -1.67
CA MET A 71 -3.24 -6.26 -2.39
C MET A 71 -3.98 -4.94 -2.09
N SER A 72 -3.97 -4.47 -0.84
CA SER A 72 -4.49 -3.15 -0.46
C SER A 72 -3.74 -2.02 -1.18
N MET A 73 -2.40 -2.10 -1.25
CA MET A 73 -1.58 -1.15 -2.00
C MET A 73 -1.95 -1.10 -3.49
N LEU A 74 -2.10 -2.25 -4.16
CA LEU A 74 -2.48 -2.32 -5.57
C LEU A 74 -3.88 -1.74 -5.80
N GLU A 75 -4.84 -2.08 -4.94
CA GLU A 75 -6.18 -1.50 -5.00
C GLU A 75 -6.11 0.03 -4.89
N GLN A 76 -5.39 0.54 -3.90
CA GLN A 76 -5.25 1.98 -3.68
C GLN A 76 -4.43 2.69 -4.77
N PHE A 77 -3.53 1.98 -5.44
CA PHE A 77 -2.76 2.55 -6.55
C PHE A 77 -3.62 2.70 -7.80
N PHE A 78 -4.36 1.67 -8.20
CA PHE A 78 -5.07 1.67 -9.48
C PHE A 78 -6.50 2.21 -9.40
N SER A 79 -7.20 2.00 -8.28
CA SER A 79 -8.64 2.23 -8.18
C SER A 79 -9.01 3.71 -8.26
N VAL A 80 -9.99 4.05 -9.09
CA VAL A 80 -10.61 5.39 -9.17
C VAL A 80 -11.16 5.89 -7.83
N LYS A 81 -11.46 5.00 -6.88
CA LYS A 81 -11.83 5.38 -5.51
C LYS A 81 -10.74 6.17 -4.79
N TYR A 82 -9.49 6.03 -5.24
CA TYR A 82 -8.30 6.62 -4.62
C TYR A 82 -7.62 7.65 -5.54
N ALA A 83 -8.32 8.24 -6.52
CA ALA A 83 -7.76 9.22 -7.46
C ALA A 83 -7.08 10.44 -6.80
N ASP A 84 -7.58 10.85 -5.62
CA ASP A 84 -7.03 11.98 -4.86
C ASP A 84 -5.94 11.57 -3.84
N TYR A 85 -5.58 10.29 -3.78
CA TYR A 85 -4.68 9.73 -2.76
C TYR A 85 -3.22 9.60 -3.23
N LYS A 86 -2.81 10.43 -4.19
CA LYS A 86 -1.44 10.48 -4.72
C LYS A 86 -0.36 10.62 -3.63
N HIS A 87 -0.69 11.32 -2.54
CA HIS A 87 0.19 11.52 -1.39
C HIS A 87 0.62 10.21 -0.71
N LEU A 88 -0.16 9.13 -0.80
CA LEU A 88 0.21 7.82 -0.23
C LEU A 88 1.46 7.23 -0.88
N PHE A 89 1.69 7.55 -2.14
CA PHE A 89 2.78 7.01 -2.95
C PHE A 89 3.95 7.97 -3.09
N GLN A 90 3.81 9.22 -2.67
CA GLN A 90 4.93 10.17 -2.66
C GLN A 90 6.11 9.61 -1.85
N GLU A 91 7.31 9.88 -2.35
CA GLU A 91 8.59 9.41 -1.80
C GLU A 91 8.83 7.90 -1.86
N LEU A 92 7.92 7.12 -2.46
CA LEU A 92 8.10 5.70 -2.73
C LEU A 92 8.69 5.46 -4.13
N ASP A 93 9.27 4.28 -4.33
CA ASP A 93 9.99 3.91 -5.55
C ASP A 93 9.13 4.04 -6.81
N ILE A 94 7.87 3.59 -6.78
CA ILE A 94 6.94 3.70 -7.93
C ILE A 94 6.70 5.14 -8.37
N TRP A 95 6.85 6.10 -7.45
CA TRP A 95 6.55 7.51 -7.71
C TRP A 95 7.71 8.25 -8.37
N LYS A 96 8.87 7.60 -8.56
CA LYS A 96 10.02 8.22 -9.22
C LYS A 96 9.79 8.45 -10.71
N GLU A 97 9.09 7.54 -11.39
CA GLU A 97 8.81 7.65 -12.82
C GLU A 97 7.43 8.24 -13.10
N GLU A 98 7.37 9.26 -13.97
CA GLU A 98 6.13 9.97 -14.30
C GLU A 98 5.07 9.06 -14.92
N LYS A 99 5.49 8.09 -15.75
CA LYS A 99 4.60 7.15 -16.42
C LYS A 99 3.72 6.34 -15.47
N TYR A 100 4.16 6.09 -14.23
CA TYR A 100 3.35 5.38 -13.23
C TYR A 100 2.45 6.34 -12.44
N ARG A 101 2.85 7.59 -12.27
CA ARG A 101 2.01 8.61 -11.60
C ARG A 101 0.72 8.85 -12.36
N THR A 102 0.76 8.77 -13.70
CA THR A 102 -0.42 8.93 -14.55
C THR A 102 -1.39 7.76 -14.46
N LEU A 103 -0.94 6.57 -14.03
CA LEU A 103 -1.80 5.41 -13.82
C LEU A 103 -2.54 5.45 -12.48
N GLN A 104 -2.04 6.23 -11.52
CA GLN A 104 -2.59 6.23 -10.17
C GLN A 104 -4.05 6.70 -10.18
N GLY A 105 -4.93 5.86 -9.63
CA GLY A 105 -6.35 6.12 -9.46
C GLY A 105 -7.14 6.28 -10.77
N THR A 106 -6.72 5.61 -11.85
CA THR A 106 -7.35 5.74 -13.16
C THR A 106 -8.22 4.55 -13.59
N TYR A 107 -8.17 3.43 -12.86
CA TYR A 107 -8.85 2.19 -13.25
C TYR A 107 -10.01 1.84 -12.30
N PRO A 108 -11.12 1.29 -12.82
CA PRO A 108 -12.11 0.65 -11.97
C PRO A 108 -11.54 -0.67 -11.43
N VAL A 109 -11.35 -0.76 -10.11
CA VAL A 109 -10.82 -1.97 -9.46
C VAL A 109 -11.91 -2.64 -8.64
N ILE A 110 -12.05 -3.96 -8.80
CA ILE A 110 -12.88 -4.80 -7.97
C ILE A 110 -11.97 -5.58 -7.01
N SER A 111 -12.10 -5.30 -5.72
CA SER A 111 -11.36 -5.99 -4.66
C SER A 111 -12.34 -6.87 -3.87
N LEU A 112 -12.06 -8.17 -3.81
CA LEU A 112 -12.88 -9.16 -3.13
C LEU A 112 -12.04 -9.88 -2.08
N SER A 113 -12.57 -10.00 -0.86
CA SER A 113 -11.93 -10.75 0.21
C SER A 113 -12.89 -11.80 0.78
N PHE A 114 -12.46 -13.05 0.70
CA PHE A 114 -13.16 -14.18 1.31
C PHE A 114 -12.54 -14.61 2.65
N ALA A 115 -11.58 -13.84 3.20
CA ALA A 115 -10.83 -14.21 4.39
C ALA A 115 -11.73 -14.46 5.63
N ASN A 116 -12.91 -13.84 5.67
CA ASN A 116 -13.87 -13.97 6.76
C ASN A 116 -14.98 -15.01 6.49
N VAL A 117 -15.02 -15.63 5.32
CA VAL A 117 -16.00 -16.67 4.98
C VAL A 117 -15.45 -18.02 5.44
N LYS A 118 -15.87 -18.47 6.63
CA LYS A 118 -15.39 -19.69 7.30
C LYS A 118 -16.48 -20.75 7.44
N GLU A 119 -17.51 -20.65 6.59
CA GLU A 119 -18.69 -21.51 6.66
C GLU A 119 -18.40 -22.89 6.10
N LYS A 120 -19.06 -23.91 6.66
CA LYS A 120 -18.80 -25.32 6.35
C LYS A 120 -19.59 -25.84 5.14
N ASP A 121 -20.63 -25.13 4.72
CA ASP A 121 -21.46 -25.51 3.59
C ASP A 121 -21.78 -24.32 2.68
N TYR A 122 -22.16 -24.64 1.45
CA TYR A 122 -22.45 -23.65 0.41
C TYR A 122 -23.59 -22.69 0.80
N LYS A 123 -24.63 -23.17 1.46
CA LYS A 123 -25.80 -22.34 1.81
C LYS A 123 -25.41 -21.27 2.81
N MET A 124 -24.64 -21.64 3.84
CA MET A 124 -24.10 -20.72 4.83
C MET A 124 -23.08 -19.76 4.23
N ALA A 125 -22.15 -20.26 3.38
CA ALA A 125 -21.17 -19.42 2.71
C ALA A 125 -21.84 -18.36 1.82
N ARG A 126 -22.84 -18.76 1.02
CA ARG A 126 -23.61 -17.84 0.18
C ARG A 126 -24.32 -16.78 1.01
N LYS A 127 -25.00 -17.18 2.09
CA LYS A 127 -25.68 -16.24 3.01
C LYS A 127 -24.73 -15.24 3.67
N LYS A 128 -23.44 -15.56 3.78
CA LYS A 128 -22.44 -14.67 4.35
C LYS A 128 -21.83 -13.70 3.34
N ILE A 129 -21.81 -14.09 2.07
CA ILE A 129 -21.27 -13.28 0.97
C ILE A 129 -22.33 -12.29 0.45
N CYS A 130 -23.59 -12.72 0.39
CA CYS A 130 -24.75 -11.93 -0.07
C CYS A 130 -25.50 -11.31 1.11
#